data_AF-K3VF15-F1
#
_entry.id   AF-K3VF15-F1
#
_cell.length_a   1.000
_cell.length_b   1.000
_cell.length_c   1.000
_cell.angle_alpha   90.00
_cell.angle_beta   90.00
_cell.angle_gamma   90.00
#
_symmetry.space_group_name_H-M   'P 1'
#
loop_
_entity.id
_entity.type
_entity.pdbx_description
1 polymer ?
#
loop_
_entity_poly.entity_id
_entity_poly.type
_entity_poly.pdbx_seq_one_letter_code
_entity_poly.pdbx_strand_id
1 'polypeptide(L)'
;MALVGLGGVGKTQIALRFAYRIKEKRPEYSIFWVPVLSVETAERAYGDMANKLDLQKSSEEEDVKNLVRQHLSSDKAGKWLLIIDNADDEELIFGSAEKPGLEEYLP
;
A
#
# COMPACT_ATOMS: atom_id res chain seq x y z
N MET A 1 9.01 8.01 -5.23
CA MET A 1 8.33 9.03 -6.06
C MET A 1 7.15 9.55 -5.26
N ALA A 2 6.89 10.86 -5.25
CA ALA A 2 5.75 11.44 -4.56
C ALA A 2 4.99 12.38 -5.50
N LEU A 3 3.66 12.44 -5.37
CA LEU A 3 2.80 13.41 -6.04
C LEU A 3 2.24 14.36 -4.98
N VAL A 4 2.76 15.58 -4.92
CA VAL A 4 2.38 16.60 -3.94
C VAL A 4 1.69 17.78 -4.61
N GLY A 5 0.78 18.43 -3.90
CA GLY A 5 0.00 19.55 -4.42
C GLY A 5 -1.24 19.81 -3.60
N LEU A 6 -1.90 20.93 -3.83
CA LEU A 6 -3.09 21.35 -3.08
C LEU A 6 -4.24 20.33 -3.17
N GLY A 7 -5.17 20.40 -2.23
CA GLY A 7 -6.41 19.63 -2.28
C GLY A 7 -7.17 19.90 -3.58
N GLY A 8 -7.77 18.85 -4.16
CA GLY A 8 -8.61 18.99 -5.36
C GLY A 8 -7.89 19.17 -6.70
N VAL A 9 -6.55 19.28 -6.75
CA VAL A 9 -5.81 19.44 -8.02
C VAL A 9 -5.76 18.19 -8.91
N GLY A 10 -6.36 17.08 -8.47
CA GLY A 10 -6.46 15.84 -9.26
C GLY A 10 -5.31 14.85 -9.09
N LYS A 11 -4.54 14.90 -8.00
CA LYS A 11 -3.41 13.98 -7.72
C LYS A 11 -3.83 12.50 -7.81
N THR A 12 -4.90 12.13 -7.12
CA THR A 12 -5.49 10.78 -7.14
C THR A 12 -5.89 10.36 -8.55
N GLN A 13 -6.41 11.28 -9.38
CA GLN A 13 -6.78 10.99 -10.77
C GLN A 13 -5.55 10.76 -11.66
N ILE A 14 -4.45 11.47 -11.41
CA ILE A 14 -3.17 11.23 -12.08
C ILE A 14 -2.61 9.86 -11.69
N ALA A 15 -2.60 9.52 -10.41
CA ALA A 15 -2.16 8.21 -9.92
C ALA A 15 -3.00 7.07 -10.49
N LEU A 16 -4.32 7.24 -10.55
CA LEU A 16 -5.24 6.26 -11.15
C LEU A 16 -4.96 6.05 -12.64
N ARG A 17 -4.81 7.14 -13.41
CA ARG A 17 -4.45 7.06 -14.84
C ARG A 17 -3.10 6.36 -15.06
N PHE A 18 -2.13 6.63 -14.20
CA PHE A 18 -0.84 5.97 -14.23
C PHE A 18 -0.98 4.46 -13.97
N ALA A 19 -1.73 4.07 -12.94
CA ALA A 19 -2.01 2.67 -12.62
C ALA A 19 -2.64 1.91 -13.80
N TYR A 20 -3.68 2.47 -14.43
CA TYR A 20 -4.32 1.88 -15.61
C TYR A 20 -3.35 1.73 -16.78
N ARG A 21 -2.52 2.75 -17.03
CA ARG A 21 -1.52 2.71 -18.11
C ARG A 21 -0.46 1.65 -17.86
N ILE A 22 -0.04 1.43 -16.61
CA ILE A 22 0.88 0.34 -16.27
C ILE A 22 0.20 -1.00 -16.53
N LYS A 23 -1.03 -1.19 -16.04
CA LYS A 23 -1.77 -2.44 -16.26
C LYS A 23 -1.98 -2.77 -17.74
N GLU A 24 -2.19 -1.77 -18.59
CA GLU A 24 -2.32 -1.94 -20.05
C GLU A 24 -0.98 -2.25 -20.73
N LYS A 25 0.09 -1.51 -20.40
CA LYS A 25 1.38 -1.60 -21.12
C LYS A 25 2.35 -2.62 -20.53
N ARG A 26 2.16 -2.98 -19.28
CA ARG A 26 3.00 -3.89 -18.49
C ARG A 26 2.09 -4.83 -17.68
N PRO A 27 1.38 -5.76 -18.36
CA PRO A 27 0.43 -6.65 -17.72
C PRO A 27 1.08 -7.59 -16.70
N GLU A 28 2.42 -7.71 -16.69
CA GLU A 28 3.16 -8.45 -15.67
C GLU A 28 3.25 -7.74 -14.31
N TYR A 29 2.82 -6.47 -14.22
CA TYR A 29 2.79 -5.73 -12.96
C TYR A 29 1.48 -5.97 -12.21
N SER A 30 1.59 -6.44 -10.98
CA SER A 30 0.50 -6.36 -10.00
C SER A 30 0.36 -4.93 -9.47
N ILE A 31 -0.88 -4.43 -9.36
CA ILE A 31 -1.14 -3.07 -8.85
C ILE A 31 -1.86 -3.17 -7.51
N PHE A 32 -1.28 -2.54 -6.50
CA PHE A 32 -1.83 -2.47 -5.15
C PHE A 32 -2.09 -1.00 -4.79
N TRP A 33 -3.27 -0.74 -4.22
CA TRP A 33 -3.71 0.61 -3.87
C TRP A 33 -4.11 0.63 -2.39
N VAL A 34 -3.46 1.47 -1.61
CA VAL A 34 -3.68 1.63 -0.18
C VAL A 34 -4.16 3.06 0.09
N PRO A 35 -5.46 3.26 0.36
CA PRO A 35 -5.96 4.55 0.81
C PRO A 35 -5.60 4.74 2.30
N VAL A 36 -4.92 5.83 2.64
CA VAL A 36 -4.52 6.17 4.02
C VAL A 36 -5.41 7.30 4.52
N LEU A 37 -6.69 7.00 4.73
CA LEU A 37 -7.64 7.96 5.32
C LEU A 37 -7.72 7.83 6.85
N SER A 38 -7.36 6.65 7.35
CA SER A 38 -7.28 6.28 8.76
C SER A 38 -6.48 4.97 8.90
N VAL A 39 -6.12 4.60 10.12
CA VAL A 39 -5.48 3.30 10.43
C VAL A 39 -6.32 2.14 9.91
N GLU A 40 -7.63 2.16 10.13
CA GLU A 40 -8.55 1.08 9.76
C GLU A 40 -8.64 0.92 8.23
N THR A 41 -8.55 2.02 7.48
CA THR A 41 -8.54 1.95 6.01
C THR A 41 -7.25 1.35 5.48
N ALA A 42 -6.11 1.65 6.09
CA ALA A 42 -4.83 1.04 5.75
C ALA A 42 -4.83 -0.46 6.12
N GLU A 43 -5.27 -0.81 7.33
CA GLU A 43 -5.35 -2.21 7.78
C GLU A 43 -6.27 -3.05 6.88
N ARG A 44 -7.44 -2.51 6.51
CA ARG A 44 -8.34 -3.18 5.57
C ARG A 44 -7.67 -3.41 4.22
N ALA A 45 -6.97 -2.41 3.69
CA ALA A 45 -6.29 -2.53 2.40
C ALA A 45 -5.21 -3.61 2.44
N TYR A 46 -4.41 -3.68 3.51
CA TYR A 46 -3.43 -4.75 3.70
C TYR A 46 -4.07 -6.12 3.89
N GLY A 47 -5.21 -6.21 4.59
CA GLY A 47 -5.99 -7.44 4.68
C GLY A 47 -6.49 -7.93 3.31
N ASP A 48 -7.02 -7.02 2.49
CA ASP A 48 -7.45 -7.32 1.12
C ASP A 48 -6.28 -7.75 0.22
N MET A 49 -5.10 -7.15 0.41
CA MET A 49 -3.87 -7.55 -0.28
C MET A 49 -3.45 -8.96 0.11
N ALA A 50 -3.40 -9.26 1.42
CA ALA A 50 -3.05 -10.59 1.91
C ALA A 50 -3.99 -11.66 1.37
N ASN A 51 -5.31 -11.41 1.37
CA ASN A 51 -6.29 -12.31 0.78
C ASN A 51 -6.06 -12.55 -0.72
N LYS A 52 -5.76 -11.51 -1.49
CA LYS A 52 -5.48 -11.63 -2.94
C LYS A 52 -4.17 -12.36 -3.25
N LEU A 53 -3.20 -12.24 -2.35
CA LEU A 53 -1.90 -12.89 -2.44
C LEU A 53 -1.89 -14.30 -1.82
N ASP A 54 -3.03 -14.77 -1.32
CA ASP A 54 -3.19 -16.04 -0.59
C ASP A 54 -2.20 -16.17 0.57
N LEU A 55 -1.98 -15.06 1.28
CA LEU A 55 -1.11 -15.01 2.47
C LEU A 55 -1.91 -15.40 3.70
N GLN A 56 -1.50 -16.48 4.35
CA GLN A 56 -2.12 -16.96 5.58
C GLN A 56 -1.26 -16.59 6.77
N LYS A 57 -1.92 -16.08 7.82
CA LYS A 57 -1.28 -15.89 9.11
C LYS A 57 -0.93 -17.24 9.73
N SER A 58 0.25 -17.31 10.31
CA SER A 58 0.74 -18.44 11.10
C SER A 58 0.21 -18.41 12.54
N SER A 59 -0.17 -17.23 13.05
CA SER A 59 -0.79 -17.03 14.36
C SER A 59 -1.72 -15.80 14.37
N GLU A 60 -2.59 -15.69 15.39
CA GLU A 60 -3.45 -14.50 15.54
C GLU A 60 -2.64 -13.22 15.83
N GLU A 61 -1.46 -13.36 16.42
CA GLU A 61 -0.54 -12.28 16.80
C GLU A 61 0.23 -11.71 15.60
N GLU A 62 0.25 -12.42 14.47
CA GLU A 62 0.98 -11.98 13.28
C GLU A 62 0.29 -10.78 12.61
N ASP A 63 1.05 -9.70 12.41
CA ASP A 63 0.56 -8.52 11.71
C ASP A 63 0.46 -8.81 10.20
N VAL A 64 -0.75 -8.66 9.66
CA VAL A 64 -1.01 -8.86 8.22
C VAL A 64 -0.19 -7.90 7.35
N LYS A 65 0.12 -6.70 7.87
CA LYS A 65 0.95 -5.72 7.18
C LYS A 65 2.37 -6.22 6.97
N ASN A 66 2.92 -6.91 7.97
CA ASN A 66 4.25 -7.53 7.89
C ASN A 66 4.28 -8.68 6.88
N LEU A 67 3.24 -9.52 6.82
CA LEU A 67 3.15 -10.59 5.82
C LEU A 67 3.17 -10.05 4.39
N VAL A 68 2.36 -9.02 4.13
CA VAL A 68 2.31 -8.35 2.82
C VAL A 68 3.66 -7.71 2.49
N ARG A 69 4.26 -7.00 3.45
CA ARG A 69 5.61 -6.42 3.30
C ARG A 69 6.62 -7.48 2.89
N GLN A 70 6.73 -8.57 3.67
CA GLN A 70 7.66 -9.66 3.41
C GLN A 70 7.44 -10.31 2.04
N HIS A 71 6.17 -10.51 1.66
CA HIS A 71 5.85 -11.04 0.33
C HIS A 71 6.33 -10.10 -0.77
N LEU A 72 5.96 -8.81 -0.70
CA LEU A 72 6.31 -7.79 -1.69
C LEU A 72 7.82 -7.52 -1.79
N SER A 73 8.57 -7.66 -0.68
CA SER A 73 10.04 -7.57 -0.67
C SER A 73 10.74 -8.84 -1.21
N SER A 74 10.01 -9.92 -1.46
CA SER A 74 10.57 -11.19 -1.95
C SER A 74 10.46 -11.32 -3.48
N ASP A 75 11.35 -12.13 -4.07
CA ASP A 75 11.30 -12.45 -5.51
C ASP A 75 9.98 -13.09 -5.96
N LYS A 76 9.21 -13.69 -5.02
CA LYS A 76 7.92 -14.34 -5.30
C LYS A 76 6.84 -13.35 -5.73
N ALA A 77 6.92 -12.08 -5.31
CA ALA A 77 5.93 -11.08 -5.66
C ALA A 77 6.00 -10.66 -7.13
N GLY A 78 7.10 -10.97 -7.83
CA GLY A 78 7.33 -10.50 -9.19
C GLY A 78 7.37 -8.97 -9.27
N LYS A 79 6.92 -8.41 -10.39
CA LYS A 79 6.88 -6.96 -10.57
C LYS A 79 5.57 -6.41 -10.00
N TRP A 80 5.66 -5.33 -9.24
CA TRP A 80 4.48 -4.69 -8.67
C TRP A 80 4.60 -3.17 -8.62
N LEU A 81 3.45 -2.51 -8.49
CA LEU A 81 3.32 -1.09 -8.19
C LEU A 81 2.42 -0.94 -6.96
N LEU A 82 2.96 -0.35 -5.90
CA LEU A 82 2.23 0.01 -4.69
C LEU A 82 1.95 1.51 -4.73
N ILE A 83 0.69 1.89 -4.57
CA ILE A 83 0.24 3.28 -4.54
C ILE A 83 -0.35 3.54 -3.16
N ILE A 84 0.28 4.45 -2.42
CA ILE A 84 -0.24 4.98 -1.17
C ILE A 84 -0.94 6.31 -1.48
N ASP A 85 -2.26 6.36 -1.32
CA ASP A 85 -3.09 7.54 -1.62
C ASP A 85 -3.52 8.23 -0.33
N ASN A 86 -3.59 9.56 -0.33
CA ASN A 86 -3.82 10.40 0.86
C ASN A 86 -2.76 10.21 1.96
N ALA A 87 -1.49 10.12 1.55
CA ALA A 87 -0.35 10.07 2.48
C ALA A 87 0.05 11.46 3.00
N ASP A 88 -0.92 12.27 3.43
CA ASP A 88 -0.72 13.62 3.97
C ASP A 88 -0.81 13.70 5.50
N ASP A 89 -1.29 12.64 6.16
CA ASP A 89 -1.25 12.49 7.61
C ASP A 89 0.11 11.93 8.05
N GLU A 90 0.94 12.79 8.64
CA GLU A 90 2.28 12.40 9.09
C GLU A 90 2.26 11.35 10.21
N GLU A 91 1.26 11.34 11.09
CA GLU A 91 1.19 10.35 12.17
C GLU A 91 0.79 8.98 11.65
N LEU A 92 -0.09 8.91 10.65
CA LEU A 92 -0.44 7.63 10.01
C LEU A 92 0.72 7.07 9.19
N ILE A 93 1.49 7.94 8.52
CA ILE A 93 2.62 7.51 7.70
C ILE A 93 3.83 7.18 8.58
N PHE A 94 4.27 8.13 9.41
CA PHE A 94 5.50 8.10 10.21
C PHE A 94 5.34 7.60 11.64
N GLY A 95 4.11 7.33 12.05
CA GLY A 95 3.83 6.85 13.39
C GLY A 95 4.03 7.91 14.45
N SER A 96 4.04 7.44 15.69
CA SER A 96 4.30 8.23 16.88
C SER A 96 5.17 7.43 17.85
N ALA A 97 5.49 8.01 19.01
CA ALA A 97 6.29 7.34 20.03
C ALA A 97 5.65 6.03 20.54
N GLU A 98 4.34 5.85 20.36
CA GLU A 98 3.59 4.70 20.87
C GLU A 98 3.18 3.70 19.78
N LYS A 99 3.16 4.11 18.50
CA LYS A 99 2.64 3.28 17.40
C LYS A 99 3.50 3.41 16.16
N PRO A 100 3.91 2.29 15.53
CA PRO A 100 4.67 2.33 14.30
C PRO A 100 3.82 2.89 13.15
N GLY A 101 4.48 3.69 12.30
CA GLY A 101 3.89 4.24 11.10
C GLY A 101 3.70 3.21 10.00
N LEU A 102 2.94 3.59 8.97
CA LEU A 102 2.79 2.78 7.76
C LEU A 102 4.14 2.51 7.07
N GLU A 103 5.15 3.39 7.17
CA GLU A 103 6.43 3.13 6.47
C GLU A 103 7.14 1.86 6.92
N GLU A 104 6.96 1.45 8.17
CA GLU A 104 7.58 0.21 8.66
C GLU A 104 7.05 -1.03 7.94
N TYR A 105 5.90 -0.90 7.27
CA TYR A 105 5.22 -1.95 6.52
C TYR A 105 5.32 -1.77 5.00
N LEU A 106 6.13 -0.82 4.54
CA LEU A 106 6.49 -0.71 3.12
C LEU A 106 7.62 -1.69 2.77
N PRO A 107 7.57 -2.33 1.59
CA PRO A 107 8.56 -3.32 1.16
C PRO A 107 9.94 -2.77 0.83
#